data_AF-A0A8T4YWU8-F1
#
_entry.id   AF-A0A8T4YWU8-F1
#
_cell.length_a   1.000
_cell.length_b   1.000
_cell.length_c   1.000
_cell.angle_alpha   90.00
_cell.angle_beta   90.00
_cell.angle_gamma   90.00
#
_symmetry.space_group_name_H-M   'P 1'
#
loop_
_entity.id
_entity.type
_entity.pdbx_description
1 polymer ?
#
loop_
_entity_poly.entity_id
_entity_poly.type
_entity_poly.pdbx_seq_one_letter_code
_entity_poly.pdbx_strand_id
1 'polypeptide(L)'
;MTAPAIVKRRIGPREVVRVGRGYSRAEIKEVGLSTNVARSLGLLVDDRRKTKHQENIDRLREWVESTGKTASELAKKALPVHRGSRSGPHTGRVFRGLTSSGKRARGLLKKGMKRR
;
A
#
# COMPACT_ATOMS: atom_id res chain seq x y z
N MET A 1 -20.97 1.79 -9.70
CA MET A 1 -20.67 2.49 -8.42
C MET A 1 -20.46 1.42 -7.35
N THR A 2 -19.45 1.56 -6.48
CA THR A 2 -19.18 0.57 -5.41
C THR A 2 -20.25 0.65 -4.31
N ALA A 3 -20.76 -0.50 -3.86
CA ALA A 3 -21.70 -0.56 -2.76
C ALA A 3 -21.07 -0.03 -1.45
N PRO A 4 -21.80 0.74 -0.63
CA PRO A 4 -21.29 1.23 0.65
C PRO A 4 -21.14 0.09 1.67
N ALA A 5 -20.09 0.17 2.49
CA ALA A 5 -19.88 -0.78 3.59
C ALA A 5 -20.91 -0.53 4.71
N ILE A 6 -21.56 -1.60 5.16
CA ILE A 6 -22.50 -1.54 6.28
C ILE A 6 -21.75 -1.76 7.60
N VAL A 7 -22.11 -0.96 8.61
CA VAL A 7 -21.61 -1.11 9.97
C VAL A 7 -22.79 -1.28 10.89
N LYS A 8 -22.73 -2.33 11.73
CA LYS A 8 -23.72 -2.60 12.76
C LYS A 8 -23.16 -2.23 14.13
N ARG A 9 -23.96 -1.54 14.94
CA ARG A 9 -23.65 -1.22 16.33
C ARG A 9 -24.84 -1.58 17.20
N ARG A 10 -24.61 -2.35 18.25
CA ARG A 10 -25.62 -2.60 19.29
C ARG A 10 -25.71 -1.41 20.24
N ILE A 11 -26.91 -0.91 20.46
CA ILE A 11 -27.24 0.12 21.45
C ILE A 11 -28.34 -0.46 22.35
N GLY A 12 -27.93 -1.00 23.51
CA GLY A 12 -28.84 -1.72 24.41
C GLY A 12 -29.45 -2.97 23.73
N PRO A 13 -30.79 -3.09 23.66
CA PRO A 13 -31.45 -4.22 22.99
C PRO A 13 -31.56 -4.04 21.47
N ARG A 14 -31.28 -2.85 20.91
CA ARG A 14 -31.47 -2.56 19.49
C ARG A 14 -30.16 -2.65 18.72
N GLU A 15 -30.20 -3.23 17.52
CA GLU A 15 -29.09 -3.16 16.56
C GLU A 15 -29.32 -2.00 15.60
N VAL A 16 -28.38 -1.06 15.56
CA VAL A 16 -28.42 0.08 14.65
C VAL A 16 -27.48 -0.18 13.48
N VAL A 17 -28.06 -0.20 12.28
CA VAL A 17 -27.35 -0.38 11.02
C VAL A 17 -27.13 0.99 10.39
N ARG A 18 -25.90 1.27 9.93
CA ARG A 18 -25.58 2.51 9.23
C ARG A 18 -24.56 2.27 8.12
N VAL A 19 -24.46 3.25 7.23
CA VAL A 19 -23.37 3.31 6.25
C VAL A 19 -22.07 3.71 6.96
N GLY A 20 -21.03 2.91 6.78
CA GLY A 20 -19.68 3.19 7.22
C GLY A 20 -18.93 4.08 6.23
N ARG A 21 -17.76 4.59 6.65
CA ARG A 21 -16.87 5.36 5.76
C ARG A 21 -16.31 4.52 4.61
N GLY A 22 -16.11 3.23 4.83
CA GLY A 22 -15.51 2.31 3.88
C GLY A 22 -15.40 0.88 4.42
N TYR A 23 -14.79 -0.01 3.66
CA TYR A 23 -14.53 -1.41 4.04
C TYR A 23 -13.35 -1.50 5.00
N SER A 24 -13.39 -2.45 5.93
CA SER A 24 -12.30 -2.67 6.88
C SER A 24 -11.12 -3.37 6.22
N ARG A 25 -9.94 -3.25 6.81
CA ARG A 25 -8.74 -3.99 6.34
C ARG A 25 -8.95 -5.50 6.37
N ALA A 26 -9.70 -6.00 7.36
CA ALA A 26 -9.99 -7.42 7.50
C ALA A 26 -10.90 -7.92 6.37
N GLU A 27 -11.97 -7.18 6.04
CA GLU A 27 -12.89 -7.52 4.95
C GLU A 27 -12.17 -7.56 3.60
N ILE A 28 -11.32 -6.57 3.31
CA ILE A 28 -10.56 -6.49 2.06
C ILE A 28 -9.58 -7.66 1.93
N LYS A 29 -8.91 -8.02 3.05
CA LYS A 29 -7.95 -9.12 3.07
C LYS A 29 -8.63 -10.48 2.86
N GLU A 30 -9.83 -10.68 3.42
CA GLU A 30 -10.61 -11.91 3.25
C GLU A 30 -10.98 -12.17 1.78
N VAL A 31 -11.20 -11.10 1.01
CA VAL A 31 -11.49 -11.15 -0.43
C VAL A 31 -10.21 -11.33 -1.26
N GLY A 32 -9.04 -11.39 -0.63
CA GLY A 32 -7.75 -11.56 -1.30
C GLY A 32 -7.18 -10.28 -1.90
N LEU A 33 -7.71 -9.11 -1.52
CA LEU A 33 -7.21 -7.81 -1.98
C LEU A 33 -6.22 -7.20 -0.98
N SER A 34 -5.26 -6.44 -1.51
CA SER A 34 -4.43 -5.54 -0.69
C SER A 34 -5.11 -4.20 -0.50
N THR A 35 -4.93 -3.55 0.66
CA THR A 35 -5.46 -2.21 0.94
C THR A 35 -5.05 -1.17 -0.11
N ASN A 36 -3.83 -1.25 -0.62
CA ASN A 36 -3.35 -0.32 -1.65
C ASN A 36 -4.05 -0.53 -2.99
N VAL A 37 -4.30 -1.79 -3.33
CA VAL A 37 -5.04 -2.17 -4.55
C VAL A 37 -6.48 -1.71 -4.44
N ALA A 38 -7.13 -1.97 -3.30
CA ALA A 38 -8.49 -1.53 -3.04
C ALA A 38 -8.64 -0.01 -3.24
N ARG A 39 -7.72 0.80 -2.67
CA ARG A 39 -7.71 2.26 -2.89
C ARG A 39 -7.50 2.63 -4.35
N SER A 40 -6.59 1.94 -5.03
CA SER A 40 -6.28 2.16 -6.45
C SER A 40 -7.41 1.75 -7.40
N LEU A 41 -8.39 0.99 -6.91
CA LEU A 41 -9.62 0.64 -7.59
C LEU A 41 -10.78 1.60 -7.27
N GLY A 42 -10.54 2.58 -6.39
CA GLY A 42 -11.57 3.51 -5.92
C GLY A 42 -12.42 2.99 -4.77
N LEU A 43 -12.06 1.86 -4.14
CA LEU A 43 -12.73 1.40 -2.92
C LEU A 43 -12.36 2.30 -1.75
N LEU A 44 -13.37 2.75 -1.01
CA LEU A 44 -13.18 3.44 0.25
C LEU A 44 -12.74 2.43 1.32
N VAL A 45 -11.57 2.68 1.92
CA VAL A 45 -11.00 1.83 2.97
C VAL A 45 -10.96 2.57 4.30
N ASP A 46 -11.49 1.92 5.34
CA ASP A 46 -11.41 2.37 6.74
C ASP A 46 -10.37 1.54 7.51
N ASP A 47 -9.16 2.08 7.58
CA ASP A 47 -8.02 1.46 8.24
C ASP A 47 -8.19 1.26 9.75
N ARG A 48 -9.06 2.06 10.39
CA ARG A 48 -9.24 2.06 11.84
C ARG A 48 -10.23 0.99 12.30
N ARG A 49 -11.12 0.54 11.42
CA ARG A 49 -12.10 -0.51 11.74
C ARG A 49 -11.43 -1.88 11.72
N LYS A 50 -11.57 -2.61 12.83
CA LYS A 50 -11.07 -3.99 12.97
C LYS A 50 -12.17 -5.05 12.76
N THR A 51 -13.44 -4.66 12.85
CA THR A 51 -14.57 -5.58 12.69
C THR A 51 -14.73 -6.06 11.25
N LYS A 52 -15.20 -7.29 11.10
CA LYS A 52 -15.59 -7.89 9.84
C LYS A 52 -17.08 -8.21 9.86
N HIS A 53 -17.77 -7.90 8.77
CA HIS A 53 -19.18 -8.27 8.58
C HIS A 53 -19.29 -9.13 7.32
N GLN A 54 -19.96 -10.28 7.43
CA GLN A 54 -20.07 -11.24 6.31
C GLN A 54 -20.77 -10.62 5.09
N GLU A 55 -21.85 -9.88 5.32
CA GLU A 55 -22.58 -9.13 4.27
C GLU A 55 -21.67 -8.20 3.45
N ASN A 56 -20.66 -7.60 4.07
CA ASN A 56 -19.71 -6.74 3.37
C ASN A 56 -18.70 -7.56 2.54
N ILE A 57 -18.31 -8.74 3.02
CA ILE A 57 -17.40 -9.64 2.30
C ILE A 57 -18.09 -10.17 1.05
N ASP A 58 -19.35 -10.59 1.16
CA ASP A 58 -20.11 -11.13 0.03
C ASP A 58 -20.32 -10.05 -1.04
N ARG A 59 -20.68 -8.82 -0.65
CA ARG A 59 -20.75 -7.67 -1.58
C ARG A 59 -19.41 -7.35 -2.25
N LEU A 60 -18.30 -7.48 -1.52
CA LEU A 60 -16.99 -7.27 -2.11
C LEU A 60 -16.66 -8.37 -3.12
N ARG A 61 -17.04 -9.63 -2.87
CA ARG A 61 -16.87 -10.75 -3.83
C ARG A 61 -17.67 -10.50 -5.10
N GLU A 62 -18.95 -10.18 -4.98
CA GLU A 62 -19.82 -9.84 -6.11
C GLU A 62 -19.26 -8.64 -6.91
N TRP A 63 -18.75 -7.62 -6.21
CA TRP A 63 -18.13 -6.46 -6.85
C TRP A 63 -16.84 -6.83 -7.60
N VAL A 64 -16.01 -7.72 -7.05
CA VAL A 64 -14.79 -8.20 -7.71
C VAL A 64 -15.14 -9.00 -8.96
N GLU A 65 -16.11 -9.91 -8.86
CA GLU A 65 -16.60 -10.72 -9.99
C GLU A 65 -17.13 -9.84 -11.11
N SER A 66 -18.00 -8.86 -10.80
CA SER A 66 -18.55 -7.94 -11.80
C SER A 66 -17.51 -7.06 -12.49
N THR A 67 -16.34 -6.86 -11.88
CA THR A 67 -15.26 -6.04 -12.46
C THR A 67 -14.51 -6.78 -13.57
N GLY A 68 -14.65 -8.10 -13.69
CA GLY A 68 -14.02 -8.92 -14.75
C GLY A 68 -12.49 -8.94 -14.72
N LYS A 69 -11.87 -8.34 -13.71
CA LYS A 69 -10.41 -8.28 -13.54
C LYS A 69 -9.95 -9.51 -12.80
N THR A 70 -9.06 -10.28 -13.42
CA THR A 70 -8.39 -11.40 -12.74
C THR A 70 -7.57 -10.92 -11.55
N ALA A 71 -7.59 -11.68 -10.45
CA ALA A 71 -6.80 -11.42 -9.23
C ALA A 71 -5.31 -11.16 -9.53
N SER A 72 -4.79 -11.73 -10.63
CA SER A 72 -3.43 -11.52 -11.15
C SER A 72 -3.16 -10.08 -11.63
N GLU A 73 -4.12 -9.40 -12.27
CA GLU A 73 -3.98 -7.99 -12.65
C GLU A 73 -4.08 -7.05 -11.44
N LEU A 74 -4.96 -7.41 -10.51
CA LEU A 74 -5.11 -6.72 -9.23
C LEU A 74 -3.82 -6.79 -8.40
N ALA A 75 -3.14 -7.93 -8.42
CA ALA A 75 -1.85 -8.15 -7.77
C ALA A 75 -0.69 -7.40 -8.46
N LYS A 76 -0.68 -7.28 -9.81
CA LYS A 76 0.37 -6.53 -10.55
C LYS A 76 0.43 -5.05 -10.15
N LYS A 77 -0.71 -4.44 -9.80
CA LYS A 77 -0.80 -3.06 -9.29
C LYS A 77 -0.33 -2.93 -7.82
N ALA A 78 -0.34 -4.05 -7.08
CA ALA A 78 0.01 -4.16 -5.67
C ALA A 78 1.51 -4.33 -5.42
N LEU A 79 2.22 -4.93 -6.40
CA LEU A 79 3.67 -5.03 -6.35
C LEU A 79 4.17 -3.62 -6.05
N PRO A 80 4.94 -3.42 -4.97
CA PRO A 80 5.69 -2.18 -4.87
C PRO A 80 6.48 -2.15 -6.17
N VAL A 81 6.16 -1.21 -7.07
CA VAL A 81 7.14 -0.76 -8.05
C VAL A 81 8.28 -0.42 -7.14
N HIS A 82 9.27 -1.31 -7.09
CA HIS A 82 10.46 -1.15 -6.29
C HIS A 82 10.88 0.26 -6.69
N ARG A 83 10.68 1.25 -5.81
CA ARG A 83 11.14 2.61 -6.03
C ARG A 83 12.63 2.47 -5.87
N GLY A 84 13.25 1.83 -6.85
CA GLY A 84 14.29 0.87 -6.57
C GLY A 84 15.40 1.59 -5.88
N SER A 85 15.48 1.38 -4.57
CA SER A 85 16.23 2.18 -3.60
C SER A 85 16.65 3.54 -4.16
N ARG A 86 15.72 4.41 -4.65
CA ARG A 86 15.99 5.40 -5.72
C ARG A 86 17.49 5.47 -6.01
N SER A 87 17.99 4.72 -6.99
CA SER A 87 19.36 4.92 -7.49
C SER A 87 19.51 6.28 -8.18
N GLY A 88 18.71 7.27 -7.76
CA GLY A 88 18.89 8.66 -8.10
C GLY A 88 20.30 9.04 -7.68
N PRO A 89 21.01 9.79 -8.54
CA PRO A 89 22.40 10.09 -8.31
C PRO A 89 22.53 10.81 -6.97
N HIS A 90 23.44 10.33 -6.11
CA HIS A 90 23.97 11.21 -5.06
C HIS A 90 24.45 12.49 -5.76
N THR A 91 23.76 13.60 -5.49
CA THR A 91 23.95 14.85 -6.20
C THR A 91 25.35 15.40 -5.89
N GLY A 92 26.26 15.19 -6.83
CA GLY A 92 27.60 15.76 -6.82
C GLY A 92 28.70 14.90 -6.15
N ARG A 93 29.94 15.14 -6.60
CA ARG A 93 31.17 14.51 -6.05
C ARG A 93 31.34 14.78 -4.55
N VAL A 94 30.80 15.89 -4.07
CA VAL A 94 30.84 16.31 -2.65
C VAL A 94 30.08 15.33 -1.78
N PHE A 95 28.80 15.08 -2.06
CA PHE A 95 27.96 14.15 -1.29
C PHE A 95 28.47 12.70 -1.35
N ARG A 96 29.14 12.32 -2.43
CA ARG A 96 29.74 10.98 -2.58
C ARG A 96 31.05 10.82 -1.82
N GLY A 97 31.60 11.88 -1.24
CA GLY A 97 32.92 11.89 -0.61
C GLY A 97 34.06 11.62 -1.60
N LEU A 98 33.85 11.96 -2.89
CA LEU A 98 34.82 11.75 -3.98
C LEU A 98 35.64 13.02 -4.29
N THR A 99 35.47 14.09 -3.51
CA THR A 99 36.38 15.24 -3.46
C THR A 99 37.74 14.83 -2.88
N SER A 100 38.78 15.65 -3.06
CA SER A 100 40.11 15.40 -2.48
C SER A 100 40.04 15.23 -0.96
N SER A 101 39.35 16.13 -0.26
CA SER A 101 39.12 16.05 1.19
C SER A 101 38.30 14.83 1.59
N GLY A 102 37.19 14.54 0.89
CA GLY A 102 36.34 13.38 1.17
C GLY A 102 37.06 12.04 0.97
N LYS A 103 37.87 11.91 -0.09
CA LYS A 103 38.71 10.72 -0.33
C LYS A 103 39.78 10.54 0.74
N ARG A 104 40.27 11.64 1.32
CA ARG A 104 41.26 11.64 2.40
C ARG A 104 40.62 11.16 3.69
N ALA A 105 39.46 11.71 4.06
CA ALA A 105 38.67 11.28 5.21
C ALA A 105 38.26 9.79 5.13
N ARG A 106 37.93 9.30 3.92
CA ARG A 106 37.59 7.88 3.70
C ARG A 106 38.81 6.95 3.56
N GLY A 107 40.04 7.46 3.64
CA GLY A 107 41.27 6.66 3.47
C GLY A 107 41.51 6.12 2.06
N LEU A 108 40.70 6.51 1.08
CA LEU A 108 40.78 6.05 -0.32
C LEU A 108 42.03 6.56 -1.03
N LEU A 109 42.51 7.75 -0.64
CA LEU A 109 43.78 8.32 -1.10
C LEU A 109 44.99 7.49 -0.61
N LYS A 110 44.92 6.95 0.62
CA LYS A 110 45.97 6.13 1.22
C LYS A 110 46.04 4.73 0.60
N LYS A 111 44.89 4.17 0.20
CA LYS A 111 44.79 2.87 -0.49
C LYS A 111 45.29 2.87 -1.95
N GLY A 112 45.89 3.96 -2.45
CA GLY A 112 46.47 3.98 -3.78
C GLY A 112 45.48 3.84 -4.94
N MET A 113 44.16 3.99 -4.69
CA MET A 113 43.13 4.12 -5.74
C MET A 113 43.31 5.49 -6.43
N LYS A 114 44.40 5.61 -7.19
CA LYS A 114 44.77 6.77 -7.98
C LYS A 114 43.84 6.84 -9.20
N ARG A 115 43.23 8.02 -9.32
CA ARG A 115 42.75 8.69 -10.55
C ARG A 115 42.40 7.77 -11.73
N ARG A 116 41.10 7.67 -12.04
CA ARG A 116 40.69 7.87 -13.44
C ARG A 116 40.70 9.36 -13.70
#